data_AF-I6EAD2-F1
#
_entry.id   AF-I6EAD2-F1
#
_cell.length_a   1.000
_cell.length_b   1.000
_cell.length_c   1.000
_cell.angle_alpha   90.00
_cell.angle_beta   90.00
_cell.angle_gamma   90.00
#
_symmetry.space_group_name_H-M   'P 1'
#
loop_
_entity.id
_entity.type
_entity.pdbx_description
1 polymer ?
#
loop_
_entity_poly.entity_id
_entity_poly.type
_entity_poly.pdbx_seq_one_letter_code
_entity_poly.pdbx_strand_id
1 'polypeptide(L)'
;MDDSTLKEFIKQYIAASGNQVYFTWQGGEPTLAGLDFFRKVIHYQQRYAGQKRIFNALQTNGILLNNEWCSFLKEHEFLVGISIDGPQELHEALLNKSDLRRVSL
;
A
#
# COMPACT_ATOMS: atom_id res chain seq x y z
N MET A 1 -12.97 -0.33 2.59
CA MET A 1 -13.08 -1.69 3.18
C MET A 1 -13.33 -1.52 4.66
N ASP A 2 -14.39 -2.09 5.20
CA ASP A 2 -14.65 -2.06 6.64
C ASP A 2 -13.75 -3.06 7.39
N ASP A 3 -13.70 -2.89 8.71
CA ASP A 3 -12.83 -3.66 9.59
C ASP A 3 -13.10 -5.18 9.59
N SER A 4 -14.38 -5.57 9.50
CA SER A 4 -14.77 -6.98 9.52
C SER A 4 -14.31 -7.70 8.25
N THR A 5 -14.49 -7.04 7.10
CA THR A 5 -14.01 -7.51 5.80
C THR A 5 -12.49 -7.61 5.78
N LEU A 6 -11.77 -6.60 6.30
CA LEU A 6 -10.31 -6.60 6.37
C LEU A 6 -9.77 -7.78 7.18
N LYS A 7 -10.33 -8.00 8.38
CA LYS A 7 -9.93 -9.08 9.27
C LYS A 7 -10.12 -10.45 8.60
N GLU A 8 -11.29 -10.68 8.01
CA GLU A 8 -11.60 -11.96 7.40
C GLU A 8 -10.75 -12.22 6.16
N PHE A 9 -10.53 -11.19 5.34
CA PHE A 9 -9.61 -11.27 4.21
C PHE A 9 -8.19 -11.68 4.64
N ILE A 10 -7.59 -10.98 5.61
CA ILE A 10 -6.22 -11.27 6.08
C ILE A 10 -6.13 -12.69 6.63
N LYS A 11 -7.09 -13.10 7.46
CA LYS A 11 -7.13 -14.43 8.05
C LYS A 11 -7.19 -15.52 6.98
N GLN A 12 -8.13 -15.40 6.03
CA GLN A 12 -8.30 -16.39 4.96
C GLN A 12 -7.08 -16.45 4.04
N TYR A 13 -6.53 -15.28 3.68
CA TYR A 13 -5.37 -15.20 2.80
C TYR A 13 -4.13 -15.84 3.42
N ILE A 14 -3.85 -15.57 4.69
CA ILE A 14 -2.75 -16.22 5.42
C ILE A 14 -2.98 -17.72 5.53
N ALA A 15 -4.21 -18.16 5.85
CA ALA A 15 -4.53 -19.58 5.98
C ALA A 15 -4.28 -20.34 4.66
N ALA A 16 -4.66 -19.75 3.52
CA ALA A 16 -4.49 -20.32 2.19
C ALA A 16 -3.05 -20.24 1.63
N SER A 17 -2.18 -19.44 2.24
CA SER A 17 -0.81 -19.22 1.76
C SER A 17 0.20 -20.24 2.30
N GLY A 18 1.37 -20.33 1.68
CA GLY A 18 2.51 -21.14 2.17
C GLY A 18 3.20 -20.53 3.39
N ASN A 19 4.45 -20.96 3.66
CA ASN A 19 5.24 -20.46 4.80
C ASN A 19 5.68 -19.00 4.65
N GLN A 20 5.67 -18.47 3.43
CA GLN A 20 5.89 -17.06 3.13
C GLN A 20 4.61 -16.49 2.52
N VAL A 21 4.15 -15.36 3.06
CA VAL A 21 2.93 -14.68 2.63
C VAL A 21 3.28 -13.27 2.20
N TYR A 22 2.91 -12.91 0.97
CA TYR A 22 3.22 -11.61 0.39
C TYR A 22 1.94 -10.81 0.22
N PHE A 23 1.85 -9.66 0.88
CA PHE A 23 0.78 -8.69 0.70
C PHE A 23 1.30 -7.51 -0.12
N THR A 24 0.63 -7.22 -1.23
CA THR A 24 0.91 -6.02 -2.04
C THR A 24 -0.27 -5.06 -1.97
N TRP A 25 -0.04 -3.90 -1.37
CA TRP A 25 -1.00 -2.82 -1.23
C TRP A 25 -0.87 -1.86 -2.42
N GLN A 26 -1.83 -1.95 -3.33
CA GLN A 26 -1.89 -1.22 -4.60
C GLN A 26 -3.36 -0.93 -4.98
N GLY A 27 -3.59 -0.18 -6.06
CA GLY A 27 -4.92 0.09 -6.59
C GLY A 27 -5.05 1.54 -7.07
N GLY A 28 -5.94 2.30 -6.43
CA GLY A 28 -5.88 3.77 -6.49
C GLY A 28 -4.64 4.27 -5.73
N GLU A 29 -4.81 5.24 -4.84
CA GLU A 29 -3.74 5.62 -3.92
C GLU A 29 -3.95 4.97 -2.55
N PRO A 30 -3.19 3.92 -2.17
CA PRO A 30 -3.44 3.16 -0.95
C PRO A 30 -3.20 3.96 0.34
N THR A 31 -2.34 4.99 0.32
CA THR A 31 -2.14 5.86 1.50
C THR A 31 -3.39 6.66 1.88
N LEU A 32 -4.37 6.81 0.98
CA LEU A 32 -5.68 7.41 1.29
C LEU A 32 -6.50 6.60 2.30
N ALA A 33 -6.20 5.30 2.48
CA ALA A 33 -6.82 4.51 3.54
C ALA A 33 -6.40 4.96 4.96
N GLY A 34 -5.32 5.74 5.06
CA GLY A 34 -4.79 6.28 6.30
C GLY A 34 -3.99 5.27 7.14
N LEU A 35 -3.14 5.78 8.03
CA LEU A 35 -2.27 4.94 8.87
C LEU A 35 -3.04 3.98 9.77
N ASP A 36 -4.21 4.38 10.29
CA ASP A 36 -5.01 3.52 11.16
C ASP A 36 -5.47 2.24 10.47
N PHE A 37 -5.75 2.31 9.16
CA PHE A 37 -6.02 1.12 8.36
C PHE A 37 -4.82 0.17 8.35
N PHE A 38 -3.62 0.69 8.10
CA PHE A 38 -2.40 -0.14 8.06
C PHE A 38 -1.98 -0.66 9.44
N ARG A 39 -2.25 0.08 10.52
CA ARG A 39 -2.08 -0.42 11.89
C ARG A 39 -2.94 -1.65 12.15
N LYS A 40 -4.19 -1.63 11.68
CA LYS A 40 -5.09 -2.80 11.75
C LYS A 40 -4.61 -3.96 10.86
N VAL A 41 -4.11 -3.65 9.66
CA VAL A 41 -3.47 -4.66 8.79
C VAL A 41 -2.39 -5.40 9.54
N ILE A 42 -1.42 -4.67 10.12
CA ILE A 42 -0.30 -5.27 10.85
C ILE A 42 -0.81 -6.06 12.05
N HIS A 43 -1.76 -5.52 12.82
CA HIS A 43 -2.36 -6.22 13.95
C HIS A 43 -2.95 -7.58 13.53
N TYR A 44 -3.75 -7.62 12.47
CA TYR A 44 -4.37 -8.86 12.00
C TYR A 44 -3.34 -9.82 11.39
N GLN A 45 -2.36 -9.31 10.64
CA GLN A 45 -1.28 -10.12 10.10
C GLN A 45 -0.49 -10.82 11.21
N GLN A 46 -0.06 -10.09 12.23
CA GLN A 46 0.64 -10.64 13.40
C GLN A 46 -0.22 -11.67 14.16
N ARG A 47 -1.52 -11.38 14.33
CA ARG A 47 -2.45 -12.27 15.01
C ARG A 47 -2.61 -13.61 14.29
N TYR A 48 -2.60 -13.63 12.96
CA TYR A 48 -2.92 -14.82 12.16
C TYR A 48 -1.69 -15.47 11.50
N ALA A 49 -0.49 -14.87 11.58
CA ALA A 49 0.74 -15.38 10.98
C ALA A 49 1.09 -16.81 11.41
N GLY A 50 0.91 -17.14 12.69
CA GLY A 50 1.44 -18.38 13.27
C GLY A 50 2.96 -18.43 13.12
N GLN A 51 3.48 -19.43 12.41
CA GLN A 51 4.91 -19.56 12.10
C GLN A 51 5.28 -19.03 10.70
N LYS A 52 4.30 -18.51 9.96
CA LYS A 52 4.52 -18.00 8.60
C LYS A 52 5.20 -16.64 8.64
N ARG A 53 6.09 -16.37 7.69
CA ARG A 53 6.71 -15.06 7.50
C ARG A 53 5.86 -14.22 6.57
N ILE A 54 5.53 -13.00 7.00
CA ILE A 54 4.71 -12.06 6.23
C ILE A 54 5.61 -10.96 5.67
N PHE A 55 5.40 -10.62 4.40
CA PHE A 55 6.05 -9.51 3.71
C PHE A 55 4.99 -8.56 3.20
N ASN A 56 5.23 -7.26 3.38
CA ASN A 56 4.35 -6.22 2.88
C ASN A 56 5.07 -5.36 1.84
N ALA A 57 4.39 -5.09 0.73
CA ALA A 57 4.81 -4.12 -0.27
C ALA A 57 3.73 -3.04 -0.41
N LEU A 58 4.13 -1.77 -0.49
CA LEU A 58 3.24 -0.63 -0.74
C LEU A 58 3.66 0.04 -2.05
N GLN A 59 2.73 0.17 -3.00
CA GLN A 59 2.94 1.02 -4.17
C GLN A 59 2.17 2.33 -3.96
N THR A 60 2.82 3.48 -4.18
CA THR A 60 2.22 4.80 -3.92
C THR A 60 2.74 5.85 -4.90
N ASN A 61 1.97 6.92 -5.09
CA ASN A 61 2.42 8.15 -5.74
C ASN A 61 3.33 9.01 -4.85
N GLY A 62 3.46 8.68 -3.56
CA GLY A 62 4.37 9.34 -2.63
C GLY A 62 3.87 10.66 -2.04
N ILE A 63 2.77 11.24 -2.55
CA ILE A 63 2.30 12.59 -2.18
C ILE A 63 1.93 12.69 -0.69
N LEU A 64 1.36 11.63 -0.12
CA LEU A 64 0.90 11.60 1.27
C LEU A 64 1.94 11.05 2.25
N LEU A 65 3.14 10.70 1.78
CA LEU A 65 4.20 10.22 2.66
C LEU A 65 4.75 11.38 3.50
N ASN A 66 4.60 11.24 4.82
CA ASN A 66 5.17 12.14 5.81
C ASN A 66 6.04 11.34 6.80
N ASN A 67 6.59 12.01 7.82
CA ASN A 67 7.47 11.36 8.80
C ASN A 67 6.80 10.18 9.54
N GLU A 68 5.50 10.27 9.81
CA GLU A 68 4.77 9.19 10.48
C GLU A 68 4.62 7.97 9.57
N TRP A 69 4.27 8.18 8.31
CA TRP A 69 4.26 7.12 7.29
C TRP A 69 5.63 6.48 7.13
N CYS A 70 6.67 7.28 6.95
CA CYS A 70 8.03 6.77 6.79
C CYS A 70 8.48 5.95 8.01
N SER A 71 8.14 6.41 9.21
CA SER A 71 8.47 5.69 10.46
C SER A 71 7.71 4.36 10.55
N PHE A 72 6.40 4.37 10.27
CA PHE A 72 5.56 3.17 10.28
C PHE A 72 6.02 2.13 9.24
N LEU A 73 6.27 2.56 8.00
CA LEU A 73 6.70 1.68 6.91
C LEU A 73 8.07 1.06 7.22
N LYS A 74 8.99 1.83 7.81
CA LYS A 74 10.30 1.35 8.25
C LYS A 74 10.20 0.36 9.41
N GLU A 75 9.39 0.67 10.43
CA GLU A 75 9.17 -0.19 11.60
C GLU A 75 8.66 -1.58 11.21
N HIS A 76 7.79 -1.64 10.20
CA HIS A 76 7.20 -2.89 9.73
C HIS A 76 7.82 -3.43 8.44
N GLU A 77 9.03 -2.94 8.07
CA GLU A 77 9.84 -3.42 6.95
C GLU A 77 9.07 -3.52 5.62
N PHE A 78 8.24 -2.53 5.32
CA PHE A 78 7.54 -2.47 4.03
C PHE A 78 8.53 -2.24 2.89
N LEU A 79 8.42 -3.04 1.82
CA LEU A 79 8.98 -2.68 0.53
C LEU A 79 8.13 -1.57 -0.09
N VAL A 80 8.70 -0.39 -0.31
CA VAL A 80 7.95 0.76 -0.85
C VAL A 80 8.34 1.01 -2.30
N GLY A 81 7.37 0.91 -3.21
CA GLY A 81 7.49 1.34 -4.60
C GLY A 81 6.89 2.72 -4.79
N ILE A 82 7.70 3.69 -5.20
CA ILE A 82 7.25 5.05 -5.49
C ILE A 82 7.14 5.23 -7.00
N SER A 83 5.99 5.73 -7.45
CA SER A 83 5.73 5.99 -8.87
C SER A 83 6.38 7.32 -9.28
N ILE A 84 7.43 7.23 -10.09
CA ILE A 84 8.16 8.40 -10.61
C ILE A 84 8.23 8.25 -12.13
N ASP A 85 7.62 9.19 -12.85
CA ASP A 85 7.48 9.11 -14.32
C ASP A 85 8.65 9.74 -15.08
N GLY A 86 9.71 10.18 -14.39
CA GLY A 86 10.89 10.78 -15.00
C GLY A 86 11.23 12.14 -14.39
N PRO A 87 11.93 13.03 -15.15
CA PRO A 87 12.26 14.38 -14.70
C PRO A 87 11.01 15.16 -14.25
N GLN A 88 11.21 16.13 -13.37
CA GLN A 88 10.15 16.90 -12.72
C GLN A 88 9.06 17.39 -13.68
N GLU A 89 9.44 17.98 -14.82
CA GLU A 89 8.51 18.50 -15.84
C GLU A 89 7.56 17.42 -16.38
N LEU A 90 8.08 16.21 -16.60
CA LEU A 90 7.30 15.07 -17.09
C LEU A 90 6.41 14.49 -15.98
N HIS A 91 6.95 14.37 -14.76
CA HIS A 91 6.22 13.84 -13.62
C HIS A 91 5.04 14.76 -13.21
N GLU A 92 5.25 16.08 -13.16
CA GLU A 92 4.19 17.06 -12.85
C GLU A 92 3.10 17.08 -13.92
N ALA A 93 3.47 17.02 -15.21
CA ALA A 93 2.51 16.99 -16.31
C ALA A 93 1.62 15.73 -16.30
N LEU A 94 2.15 14.60 -15.80
CA LEU A 94 1.42 13.33 -15.73
C LEU A 94 0.56 13.20 -14.46
N LEU A 95 0.99 13.76 -13.33
CA LEU A 95 0.21 13.83 -12.09
C LEU A 95 -1.04 14.73 -12.23
N ASN A 96 -0.96 15.81 -13.01
CA ASN A 96 -2.04 16.79 -13.19
C ASN A 96 -3.05 16.44 -14.31
N LYS A 97 -3.11 15.17 -14.73
CA LYS A 97 -3.89 14.68 -15.89
C LYS A 97 -5.42 14.75 -15.79
N SER A 98 -5.99 15.57 -14.91
CA SER A 98 -7.38 16.04 -15.07
C SER A 98 -7.55 16.99 -16.26
N ASP A 99 -6.47 17.58 -16.81
CA ASP A 99 -6.55 18.60 -17.88
C ASP A 99 -6.18 18.12 -19.31
N LEU A 100 -5.74 16.87 -19.51
CA LEU A 100 -5.26 16.41 -20.83
C LEU A 100 -6.26 15.59 -21.65
N ARG A 101 -7.55 15.60 -21.29
CA ARG A 101 -8.63 15.11 -22.18
C ARG A 101 -9.05 16.18 -23.20
N ARG A 102 -8.13 16.66 -24.02
CA ARG A 102 -8.44 17.39 -25.27
C ARG A 102 -7.20 17.60 -26.14
N VAL A 103 -6.72 16.54 -26.78
CA VAL A 103 -6.17 16.68 -28.12
C VAL A 103 -6.76 15.55 -28.95
N SER A 104 -7.77 15.93 -29.74
CA SER A 104 -8.30 15.15 -30.84
C SER A 104 -7.18 14.85 -31.84
N LEU A 105 -7.10 13.60 -32.29
CA LEU A 105 -6.78 13.29 -33.68
C LEU A 105 -8.09 12.97 -34.39
#